data_AF-A0A7J9NT77-F1
#
_entry.id   AF-A0A7J9NT77-F1
#
_cell.length_a   1.000
_cell.length_b   1.000
_cell.length_c   1.000
_cell.angle_alpha   90.00
_cell.angle_beta   90.00
_cell.angle_gamma   90.00
#
_symmetry.space_group_name_H-M   'P 1'
#
loop_
_entity.id
_entity.type
_entity.pdbx_description
1 polymer ?
#
loop_
_entity_poly.entity_id
_entity_poly.type
_entity_poly.pdbx_seq_one_letter_code
_entity_poly.pdbx_strand_id
1 'polypeptide(L)'
;MDLYFVLSALFCFVISLIFTKFMIKKMVNYKYGYDLHKADKIKVAEMGGLSPVVVSSVAMLFFNPALSLSIFLPGFVGVIDDISRLNSKEKIVLTFLIGFPVAFFLKLGFLSSILLILGIFVSSNLTNMLAGFNGLEIGMGILLCLFMAAVCLMNGDIFGFKVLILFSAAYLGLLYYNRYPAKVFPGDTGTLPIGAFLATIAVWRGFIPELFILMIPYMVDALLKQFTAGVTKKDSVFTPTQLKNGKLYVEGGYLSLPRMILMKKAMEEYKIVLVLWTIEAFFGILSILYTKYFGFNIF
;
A
#
# COMPACT_ATOMS: atom_id res chain seq x y z
N MET A 1 -11.36 20.92 15.30
CA MET A 1 -11.15 19.48 15.05
C MET A 1 -11.72 18.75 16.27
N ASP A 2 -12.54 17.72 16.06
CA ASP A 2 -13.25 17.03 17.14
C ASP A 2 -12.29 16.19 18.00
N LEU A 3 -12.28 16.40 19.33
CA LEU A 3 -11.45 15.66 20.28
C LEU A 3 -11.67 14.15 20.16
N TYR A 4 -12.91 13.71 19.92
CA TYR A 4 -13.23 12.29 19.76
C TYR A 4 -12.50 11.69 18.56
N PHE A 5 -12.45 12.41 17.45
CA PHE A 5 -11.73 11.96 16.25
C PHE A 5 -10.22 11.82 16.49
N VAL A 6 -9.60 12.79 17.18
CA VAL A 6 -8.17 12.72 17.53
C VAL A 6 -7.90 11.51 18.43
N LEU A 7 -8.75 11.28 19.43
CA LEU A 7 -8.65 10.11 20.30
C LEU A 7 -8.86 8.80 19.54
N SER A 8 -9.78 8.74 18.58
CA SER A 8 -9.97 7.57 17.72
C SER A 8 -8.75 7.27 16.84
N ALA A 9 -8.11 8.29 16.28
CA ALA A 9 -6.89 8.12 15.50
C ALA A 9 -5.73 7.62 16.37
N LEU A 10 -5.54 8.23 17.55
CA LEU A 10 -4.55 7.78 18.52
C LEU A 10 -4.82 6.34 18.96
N PHE A 11 -6.08 5.99 19.21
CA PHE A 11 -6.48 4.63 19.56
C PHE A 11 -6.14 3.63 18.44
N CYS A 12 -6.47 3.93 17.18
CA CYS A 12 -6.11 3.08 16.04
C CYS A 12 -4.59 2.86 15.95
N PHE A 13 -3.80 3.92 16.13
CA PHE A 13 -2.35 3.82 16.15
C PHE A 13 -1.83 2.93 17.30
N VAL A 14 -2.27 3.19 18.53
CA VAL A 14 -1.81 2.46 19.72
C VAL A 14 -2.20 0.99 19.67
N ILE A 15 -3.45 0.68 19.29
CA ILE A 15 -3.89 -0.72 19.18
C ILE A 15 -3.12 -1.45 18.07
N SER A 16 -2.94 -0.82 16.91
CA SER A 16 -2.13 -1.41 15.84
C SER A 16 -0.67 -1.62 16.25
N LEU A 17 -0.09 -0.68 17.01
CA LEU A 17 1.28 -0.78 17.54
C LEU A 17 1.43 -1.95 18.52
N ILE A 18 0.49 -2.10 19.46
CA ILE A 18 0.48 -3.21 20.44
C ILE A 18 0.27 -4.54 19.73
N PHE A 19 -0.71 -4.58 18.81
CA PHE A 19 -1.03 -5.80 18.08
C PHE A 19 0.12 -6.23 17.17
N THR A 20 0.78 -5.29 16.49
CA THR A 20 1.98 -5.58 15.67
C THR A 20 3.10 -6.18 16.53
N LYS A 21 3.34 -5.64 17.74
CA LYS A 21 4.33 -6.20 18.67
C LYS A 21 4.00 -7.65 19.08
N PHE A 22 2.73 -7.95 19.30
CA PHE A 22 2.27 -9.30 19.56
C PHE A 22 2.47 -10.21 18.34
N MET A 23 2.09 -9.74 17.15
CA MET A 23 2.24 -10.47 15.89
C MET A 23 3.70 -10.80 15.56
N ILE A 24 4.65 -9.88 15.82
CA ILE A 24 6.09 -10.15 15.67
C ILE A 24 6.50 -11.40 16.44
N LYS A 25 6.14 -11.48 17.72
CA LYS A 25 6.51 -12.61 18.60
C LYS A 25 5.90 -13.93 18.13
N LYS A 26 4.68 -13.89 17.60
CA LYS A 26 3.96 -15.08 17.15
C LYS A 26 4.42 -15.54 15.76
N MET A 27 4.45 -14.62 14.80
CA MET A 27 4.69 -14.94 13.39
C MET A 27 6.13 -15.32 13.11
N VAL A 28 7.12 -14.79 13.83
CA VAL A 28 8.53 -15.20 13.64
C VAL A 28 8.73 -16.72 13.81
N ASN A 29 7.85 -17.41 14.54
CA ASN A 29 7.89 -18.86 14.74
C ASN A 29 7.01 -19.64 13.74
N TYR A 30 6.11 -18.98 13.02
CA TYR A 30 5.15 -19.61 12.10
C TYR A 30 5.42 -19.27 10.63
N LYS A 31 5.53 -17.98 10.31
CA LYS A 31 5.79 -17.46 8.96
C LYS A 31 6.77 -16.30 9.03
N TYR A 32 7.91 -16.46 8.36
CA TYR A 32 9.02 -15.53 8.40
C TYR A 32 9.72 -15.45 7.04
N GLY A 33 10.41 -14.33 6.82
CA GLY A 33 11.29 -14.09 5.70
C GLY A 33 12.70 -13.75 6.18
N TYR A 34 13.68 -13.90 5.30
CA TYR A 34 15.03 -13.41 5.54
C TYR A 34 15.17 -12.02 4.95
N ASP A 35 15.70 -11.06 5.71
CA ASP A 35 16.02 -9.74 5.15
C ASP A 35 17.24 -9.86 4.22
N LEU A 36 16.96 -9.90 2.91
CA LEU A 36 17.96 -10.10 1.85
C LEU A 36 18.94 -8.94 1.72
N HIS A 37 18.59 -7.77 2.28
CA HIS A 37 19.37 -6.54 2.20
C HIS A 37 20.24 -6.30 3.44
N LYS A 38 20.49 -7.36 4.24
CA LYS A 38 21.36 -7.34 5.44
C LYS A 38 22.46 -8.39 5.34
N ALA A 39 23.63 -8.07 5.88
CA ALA A 39 24.77 -8.99 5.92
C ALA A 39 24.44 -10.27 6.70
N ASP A 40 23.79 -10.13 7.86
CA ASP A 40 23.48 -11.25 8.75
C ASP A 40 22.23 -12.04 8.35
N LYS A 41 21.55 -11.65 7.26
CA LYS A 41 20.26 -12.23 6.79
C LYS A 41 19.34 -12.59 7.95
N ILE A 42 18.97 -11.59 8.73
CA ILE A 42 18.21 -11.77 9.97
C ILE A 42 16.81 -12.31 9.65
N LYS A 43 16.33 -13.21 10.50
CA LYS A 43 14.96 -13.74 10.45
C LYS A 43 13.96 -12.66 10.88
N VAL A 44 13.02 -12.31 10.00
CA VAL A 44 12.02 -11.27 10.23
C VAL A 44 10.62 -11.87 10.10
N ALA A 45 9.71 -11.52 11.02
CA ALA A 45 8.33 -11.98 10.97
C ALA A 45 7.61 -11.48 9.71
N GLU A 46 6.80 -12.32 9.07
CA GLU A 46 5.94 -11.92 7.94
C GLU A 46 4.49 -11.68 8.39
N MET A 47 3.65 -11.23 7.45
CA MET A 47 2.21 -10.98 7.65
C MET A 47 1.89 -9.94 8.73
N GLY A 48 2.78 -8.96 8.94
CA GLY A 48 2.56 -7.85 9.87
C GLY A 48 1.33 -7.02 9.52
N GLY A 49 0.93 -7.01 8.25
CA GLY A 49 -0.28 -6.37 7.73
C GLY A 49 -1.58 -6.79 8.42
N LEU A 50 -1.62 -7.98 9.02
CA LEU A 50 -2.77 -8.43 9.82
C LEU A 50 -3.16 -7.40 10.89
N SER A 51 -2.18 -6.75 11.50
CA SER A 51 -2.43 -5.79 12.60
C SER A 51 -3.20 -4.55 12.13
N PRO A 52 -2.69 -3.75 11.19
CA PRO A 52 -3.41 -2.58 10.71
C PRO A 52 -4.69 -2.94 9.95
N VAL A 53 -4.75 -4.09 9.25
CA VAL A 53 -5.98 -4.53 8.56
C VAL A 53 -7.10 -4.78 9.55
N VAL A 54 -6.89 -5.59 10.59
CA VAL A 54 -7.93 -5.87 11.59
C VAL A 54 -8.37 -4.58 12.28
N VAL A 55 -7.42 -3.75 12.72
CA VAL A 55 -7.72 -2.50 13.42
C VAL A 55 -8.52 -1.53 12.54
N SER A 56 -8.08 -1.31 11.30
CA SER A 56 -8.77 -0.38 10.41
C SER A 56 -10.11 -0.93 9.91
N SER A 57 -10.24 -2.22 9.61
CA SER A 57 -11.53 -2.84 9.27
C SER A 57 -12.56 -2.70 10.40
N VAL A 58 -12.15 -2.90 11.65
CA VAL A 58 -13.04 -2.70 12.81
C VAL A 58 -13.40 -1.22 12.96
N ALA A 59 -12.43 -0.31 12.83
CA ALA A 59 -12.68 1.12 12.89
C ALA A 59 -13.68 1.57 11.80
N MET A 60 -13.56 1.06 10.58
CA MET A 60 -14.43 1.41 9.45
C MET A 60 -15.88 0.94 9.62
N LEU A 61 -16.15 -0.11 10.41
CA LEU A 61 -17.53 -0.56 10.67
C LEU A 61 -18.39 0.52 11.33
N PHE A 62 -17.79 1.40 12.14
CA PHE A 62 -18.48 2.52 12.77
C PHE A 62 -18.86 3.64 11.78
N PHE A 63 -18.32 3.60 10.56
CA PHE A 63 -18.59 4.60 9.52
C PHE A 63 -19.45 4.03 8.40
N ASN A 64 -19.00 2.93 7.79
CA ASN A 64 -19.70 2.26 6.70
C ASN A 64 -19.18 0.82 6.53
N PRO A 65 -20.03 -0.22 6.55
CA PRO A 65 -19.61 -1.60 6.34
C PRO A 65 -18.84 -1.85 5.04
N ALA A 66 -19.14 -1.13 3.97
CA ALA A 66 -18.42 -1.26 2.71
C ALA A 66 -16.95 -0.85 2.81
N LEU A 67 -16.63 0.16 3.63
CA LEU A 67 -15.24 0.55 3.90
C LEU A 67 -14.49 -0.51 4.70
N SER A 68 -15.19 -1.20 5.61
CA SER A 68 -14.61 -2.34 6.32
C SER A 68 -14.30 -3.48 5.35
N LEU A 69 -15.23 -3.79 4.45
CA LEU A 69 -15.07 -4.82 3.41
C LEU A 69 -13.94 -4.49 2.42
N SER A 70 -13.79 -3.24 2.02
CA SER A 70 -12.73 -2.82 1.09
C SER A 70 -11.31 -2.93 1.67
N ILE A 71 -11.19 -3.09 2.99
CA ILE A 71 -9.92 -3.36 3.68
C ILE A 71 -9.80 -4.84 4.02
N PHE A 72 -10.85 -5.42 4.61
CA PHE A 72 -10.83 -6.77 5.17
C PHE A 72 -10.65 -7.83 4.08
N LEU A 73 -11.43 -7.77 3.00
CA LEU A 73 -11.38 -8.77 1.94
C LEU A 73 -10.03 -8.82 1.20
N PRO A 74 -9.42 -7.69 0.76
CA PRO A 74 -8.09 -7.74 0.15
C PRO A 74 -7.02 -8.15 1.15
N GLY A 75 -7.19 -7.82 2.44
CA GLY A 75 -6.30 -8.29 3.49
C GLY A 75 -6.39 -9.81 3.65
N PHE A 76 -7.60 -10.36 3.58
CA PHE A 76 -7.85 -11.79 3.60
C PHE A 76 -7.28 -12.52 2.37
N VAL A 77 -7.41 -11.94 1.17
CA VAL A 77 -6.73 -12.44 -0.04
C VAL A 77 -5.22 -12.42 0.16
N GLY A 78 -4.68 -11.36 0.75
CA GLY A 78 -3.25 -11.26 1.09
C GLY A 78 -2.80 -12.33 2.08
N VAL A 79 -3.64 -12.68 3.07
CA VAL A 79 -3.36 -13.80 3.99
C VAL A 79 -3.30 -15.13 3.23
N ILE A 80 -4.25 -15.36 2.31
CA ILE A 80 -4.26 -16.56 1.48
C ILE A 80 -3.00 -16.61 0.62
N ASP A 81 -2.59 -15.49 0.01
CA ASP A 81 -1.41 -15.43 -0.83
C ASP A 81 -0.11 -15.64 -0.03
N ASP A 82 0.02 -14.99 1.12
CA ASP A 82 1.16 -15.13 2.02
C ASP A 82 1.34 -16.60 2.49
N ILE A 83 0.25 -17.36 2.67
CA ILE A 83 0.29 -18.76 3.11
C ILE A 83 0.45 -19.72 1.92
N SER A 84 -0.42 -19.60 0.92
CA SER A 84 -0.62 -20.59 -0.14
C SER A 84 0.13 -20.28 -1.44
N ARG A 85 0.69 -19.06 -1.59
CA ARG A 85 1.36 -18.56 -2.80
C ARG A 85 0.49 -18.70 -4.04
N LEU A 86 -0.50 -17.84 -4.14
CA LEU A 86 -1.41 -17.80 -5.28
C LEU A 86 -0.64 -17.49 -6.57
N ASN A 87 -1.11 -18.05 -7.67
CA ASN A 87 -0.62 -17.63 -8.98
C ASN A 87 -1.19 -16.25 -9.35
N SER A 88 -0.56 -15.59 -10.33
CA SER A 88 -0.96 -14.23 -10.72
C SER A 88 -2.42 -14.14 -11.17
N LYS A 89 -2.98 -15.18 -11.81
CA LYS A 89 -4.38 -15.17 -12.27
C LYS A 89 -5.35 -15.26 -11.10
N GLU A 90 -5.08 -16.12 -10.13
CA GLU A 90 -5.89 -16.26 -8.90
C GLU A 90 -5.95 -14.95 -8.14
N LYS A 91 -4.80 -14.30 -7.92
CA LYS A 91 -4.72 -13.01 -7.24
C LYS A 91 -5.51 -11.91 -7.96
N ILE A 92 -5.37 -11.84 -9.28
CA ILE A 92 -6.12 -10.90 -10.13
C ILE A 92 -7.63 -11.14 -10.02
N VAL A 93 -8.08 -12.39 -10.12
CA VAL A 93 -9.51 -12.74 -10.05
C VAL A 93 -10.07 -12.42 -8.66
N LEU A 94 -9.39 -12.81 -7.59
CA LEU A 94 -9.86 -12.55 -6.23
C LEU A 94 -9.94 -11.04 -5.93
N THR A 95 -8.94 -10.26 -6.34
CA THR A 95 -8.96 -8.79 -6.17
C THR A 95 -10.04 -8.11 -7.00
N PHE A 96 -10.35 -8.62 -8.18
CA PHE A 96 -11.50 -8.16 -8.99
C PHE A 96 -12.85 -8.48 -8.32
N LEU A 97 -13.03 -9.68 -7.78
CA LEU A 97 -14.28 -10.09 -7.14
C LEU A 97 -14.62 -9.26 -5.90
N ILE A 98 -13.64 -8.71 -5.20
CA ILE A 98 -13.84 -7.83 -4.03
C ILE A 98 -14.65 -6.58 -4.38
N GLY A 99 -14.52 -6.07 -5.61
CA GLY A 99 -15.23 -4.87 -6.03
C GLY A 99 -16.75 -4.98 -5.97
N PHE A 100 -17.30 -6.18 -6.21
CA PHE A 100 -18.74 -6.41 -6.25
C PHE A 100 -19.44 -6.17 -4.92
N PRO A 101 -19.07 -6.83 -3.80
CA PRO A 101 -19.71 -6.57 -2.52
C PRO A 101 -19.49 -5.13 -2.06
N VAL A 102 -18.30 -4.54 -2.28
CA VAL A 102 -18.04 -3.14 -1.88
C VAL A 102 -18.95 -2.18 -2.65
N ALA A 103 -19.06 -2.32 -3.98
CA ALA A 103 -19.95 -1.50 -4.80
C ALA A 103 -21.43 -1.65 -4.40
N PHE A 104 -21.85 -2.88 -4.10
CA PHE A 104 -23.21 -3.19 -3.65
C PHE A 104 -23.53 -2.50 -2.32
N PHE A 105 -22.68 -2.63 -1.29
CA PHE A 105 -22.91 -2.01 0.02
C PHE A 105 -22.80 -0.48 -0.01
N LEU A 106 -22.00 0.08 -0.93
CA LEU A 106 -21.96 1.53 -1.19
C LEU A 106 -23.17 2.03 -2.01
N LYS A 107 -24.01 1.14 -2.55
CA LYS A 107 -25.15 1.47 -3.41
C LYS A 107 -24.75 2.33 -4.61
N LEU A 108 -23.60 2.00 -5.22
CA LEU A 108 -23.10 2.75 -6.37
C LEU A 108 -23.96 2.52 -7.62
N GLY A 109 -24.07 3.54 -8.47
CA GLY A 109 -24.63 3.40 -9.81
C GLY A 109 -23.78 2.47 -10.70
N PHE A 110 -24.31 2.10 -11.87
CA PHE A 110 -23.66 1.13 -12.77
C PHE A 110 -22.22 1.52 -13.15
N LEU A 111 -22.03 2.75 -13.63
CA LEU A 111 -20.71 3.22 -14.06
C LEU A 111 -19.72 3.29 -12.88
N SER A 112 -20.14 3.87 -11.75
CA SER A 112 -19.32 3.94 -10.53
C SER A 112 -18.98 2.55 -9.97
N SER A 113 -19.88 1.57 -10.12
CA SER A 113 -19.62 0.18 -9.74
C SER A 113 -18.52 -0.44 -10.60
N ILE A 114 -18.58 -0.26 -11.93
CA ILE A 114 -17.53 -0.73 -12.85
C ILE A 114 -16.18 -0.07 -12.52
N LEU A 115 -16.18 1.26 -12.34
CA LEU A 115 -14.97 2.01 -11.98
C LEU A 115 -14.39 1.54 -10.65
N LEU A 116 -15.23 1.23 -9.65
CA LEU A 116 -14.78 0.71 -8.37
C LEU A 116 -14.19 -0.70 -8.48
N ILE A 117 -14.87 -1.59 -9.21
CA ILE A 117 -14.40 -2.97 -9.40
C ILE A 117 -13.02 -2.98 -10.05
N LEU A 118 -12.86 -2.22 -11.14
CA LEU A 118 -11.57 -2.08 -11.81
C LEU A 118 -10.55 -1.35 -10.94
N GLY A 119 -10.98 -0.31 -10.23
CA GLY A 119 -10.15 0.50 -9.34
C GLY A 119 -9.53 -0.33 -8.21
N ILE A 120 -10.33 -1.13 -7.50
CA ILE A 120 -9.85 -2.02 -6.43
C ILE A 120 -8.88 -3.05 -7.00
N PHE A 121 -9.26 -3.72 -8.09
CA PHE A 121 -8.41 -4.69 -8.76
C PHE A 121 -7.04 -4.09 -9.12
N VAL A 122 -7.02 -3.00 -9.87
CA VAL A 122 -5.78 -2.38 -10.37
C VAL A 122 -4.96 -1.84 -9.21
N SER A 123 -5.56 -1.04 -8.33
CA SER A 123 -4.83 -0.34 -7.26
C SER A 123 -4.23 -1.30 -6.24
N SER A 124 -4.93 -2.38 -5.88
CA SER A 124 -4.41 -3.40 -4.95
C SER A 124 -3.14 -4.06 -5.52
N ASN A 125 -3.18 -4.46 -6.80
CA ASN A 125 -2.02 -5.10 -7.42
C ASN A 125 -0.86 -4.11 -7.63
N LEU A 126 -1.14 -2.86 -8.03
CA LEU A 126 -0.11 -1.82 -8.17
C LEU A 126 0.62 -1.56 -6.86
N THR A 127 -0.13 -1.35 -5.76
CA THR A 127 0.44 -1.10 -4.43
C THR A 127 1.22 -2.30 -3.88
N ASN A 128 0.80 -3.52 -4.22
CA ASN A 128 1.54 -4.74 -3.88
C ASN A 128 2.84 -4.92 -4.69
N MET A 129 2.86 -4.48 -5.96
CA MET A 129 4.02 -4.65 -6.82
C MET A 129 5.21 -3.78 -6.39
N LEU A 130 5.00 -2.51 -6.05
CA LEU A 130 6.08 -1.59 -5.65
C LEU A 130 6.54 -1.85 -4.21
N ALA A 131 7.39 -2.86 -4.06
CA ALA A 131 7.79 -3.42 -2.77
C ALA A 131 9.27 -3.85 -2.75
N GLY A 132 9.74 -4.28 -1.57
CA GLY A 132 11.02 -4.98 -1.40
C GLY A 132 12.06 -4.27 -0.54
N PHE A 133 11.73 -3.17 0.14
CA PHE A 133 12.67 -2.46 1.02
C PHE A 133 12.00 -2.08 2.35
N ASN A 134 12.77 -2.12 3.44
CA ASN A 134 12.29 -1.89 4.80
C ASN A 134 11.62 -0.53 4.98
N GLY A 135 10.29 -0.52 5.12
CA GLY A 135 9.46 0.67 5.31
C GLY A 135 8.88 1.26 4.02
N LEU A 136 9.18 0.69 2.84
CA LEU A 136 8.75 1.26 1.57
C LEU A 136 7.23 1.17 1.40
N GLU A 137 6.67 -0.03 1.45
CA GLU A 137 5.29 -0.31 1.06
C GLU A 137 4.30 0.42 1.97
N ILE A 138 4.51 0.28 3.27
CA ILE A 138 3.66 0.89 4.30
C ILE A 138 3.85 2.41 4.31
N GLY A 139 5.08 2.90 4.14
CA GLY A 139 5.37 4.33 4.12
C GLY A 139 4.74 5.04 2.93
N MET A 140 4.90 4.49 1.72
CA MET A 140 4.28 5.03 0.52
C MET A 140 2.75 4.96 0.61
N GLY A 141 2.19 3.86 1.13
CA GLY A 141 0.75 3.73 1.36
C GLY A 141 0.17 4.77 2.32
N ILE A 142 0.89 5.11 3.39
CA ILE A 142 0.52 6.20 4.29
C ILE A 142 0.58 7.54 3.56
N LEU A 143 1.62 7.81 2.76
CA LEU A 143 1.69 9.03 1.97
C LEU A 143 0.50 9.16 1.01
N LEU A 144 0.18 8.12 0.24
CA LEU A 144 -0.99 8.08 -0.63
C LEU A 144 -2.27 8.47 0.14
N CYS A 145 -2.48 7.87 1.31
CA CYS A 145 -3.66 8.14 2.14
C CYS A 145 -3.67 9.56 2.71
N LEU A 146 -2.52 10.11 3.13
CA LEU A 146 -2.42 11.46 3.64
C LEU A 146 -2.67 12.52 2.57
N PHE A 147 -2.15 12.32 1.35
CA PHE A 147 -2.42 13.22 0.23
C PHE A 147 -3.88 13.14 -0.23
N MET A 148 -4.45 11.93 -0.32
CA MET A 148 -5.89 11.79 -0.59
C MET A 148 -6.74 12.41 0.54
N ALA A 149 -6.31 12.34 1.80
CA ALA A 149 -7.02 12.98 2.91
C ALA A 149 -7.00 14.51 2.76
N ALA A 150 -5.87 15.08 2.32
CA ALA A 150 -5.76 16.50 2.01
C ALA A 150 -6.69 16.90 0.85
N VAL A 151 -6.76 16.09 -0.21
CA VAL A 151 -7.73 16.27 -1.32
C VAL A 151 -9.16 16.28 -0.79
N CYS A 152 -9.56 15.31 0.03
CA CYS A 152 -10.89 15.29 0.64
C CYS A 152 -11.14 16.56 1.45
N LEU A 153 -10.19 16.97 2.29
CA LEU A 153 -10.33 18.15 3.14
C LEU A 153 -10.46 19.45 2.33
N MET A 154 -9.71 19.60 1.23
CA MET A 154 -9.78 20.76 0.33
C MET A 154 -11.12 20.90 -0.37
N ASN A 155 -11.80 19.77 -0.64
CA ASN A 155 -13.13 19.73 -1.22
C ASN A 155 -14.26 19.75 -0.15
N GLY A 156 -13.93 20.00 1.12
CA GLY A 156 -14.91 20.01 2.21
C GLY A 156 -15.42 18.63 2.63
N ASP A 157 -14.88 17.53 2.09
CA ASP A 157 -15.22 16.17 2.47
C ASP A 157 -14.52 15.75 3.78
N ILE A 158 -15.10 16.21 4.89
CA ILE A 158 -14.65 15.90 6.25
C ILE A 158 -14.74 14.41 6.55
N PHE A 159 -15.71 13.69 5.99
CA PHE A 159 -15.82 12.26 6.20
C PHE A 159 -14.64 11.53 5.56
N GLY A 160 -14.34 11.81 4.28
CA GLY A 160 -13.26 11.18 3.52
C GLY A 160 -11.92 11.41 4.21
N PHE A 161 -11.67 12.66 4.62
CA PHE A 161 -10.52 13.02 5.45
C PHE A 161 -10.43 12.15 6.71
N LYS A 162 -11.51 12.05 7.51
CA LYS A 162 -11.49 11.29 8.77
C LYS A 162 -11.14 9.82 8.57
N VAL A 163 -11.77 9.14 7.62
CA VAL A 163 -11.54 7.70 7.42
C VAL A 163 -10.13 7.40 6.90
N LEU A 164 -9.58 8.26 6.04
CA LEU A 164 -8.19 8.14 5.55
C LEU A 164 -7.15 8.37 6.66
N ILE A 165 -7.40 9.31 7.57
CA ILE A 165 -6.53 9.52 8.73
C ILE A 165 -6.58 8.35 9.71
N LEU A 166 -7.76 7.78 9.98
CA LEU A 166 -7.89 6.60 10.84
C LEU A 166 -7.16 5.38 10.25
N PHE A 167 -7.31 5.16 8.94
CA PHE A 167 -6.56 4.13 8.22
C PHE A 167 -5.05 4.36 8.33
N SER A 168 -4.59 5.58 8.04
CA SER A 168 -3.17 5.95 8.13
C SER A 168 -2.62 5.77 9.55
N ALA A 169 -3.40 6.09 10.58
CA ALA A 169 -3.02 5.92 11.98
C ALA A 169 -2.81 4.44 12.33
N ALA A 170 -3.68 3.54 11.87
CA ALA A 170 -3.48 2.10 12.04
C ALA A 170 -2.20 1.62 11.34
N TYR A 171 -1.96 2.05 10.09
CA TYR A 171 -0.78 1.68 9.33
C TYR A 171 0.53 2.25 9.90
N LEU A 172 0.50 3.43 10.53
CA LEU A 172 1.65 3.99 11.27
C LEU A 172 2.12 3.07 12.40
N GLY A 173 1.20 2.35 13.04
CA GLY A 173 1.52 1.35 14.06
C GLY A 173 2.39 0.21 13.52
N LEU A 174 2.11 -0.25 12.29
CA LEU A 174 2.94 -1.23 11.58
C LEU A 174 4.26 -0.61 11.11
N LEU A 175 4.22 0.60 10.53
CA LEU A 175 5.41 1.28 10.03
C LEU A 175 6.49 1.44 11.11
N TYR A 176 6.10 1.67 12.36
CA TYR A 176 7.03 1.78 13.49
C TYR A 176 7.98 0.57 13.61
N TYR A 177 7.49 -0.64 13.32
CA TYR A 177 8.26 -1.89 13.36
C TYR A 177 8.77 -2.33 11.98
N ASN A 178 8.13 -1.88 10.89
CA ASN A 178 8.51 -2.22 9.52
C ASN A 178 9.61 -1.29 8.96
N ARG A 179 9.76 -0.07 9.49
CA ARG A 179 10.83 0.85 9.10
C ARG A 179 12.22 0.23 9.29
N TYR A 180 13.19 0.69 8.50
CA TYR A 180 14.58 0.25 8.57
C TYR A 180 15.18 0.40 9.99
N PRO A 181 15.85 -0.64 10.55
CA PRO A 181 15.84 -2.04 10.12
C PRO A 181 14.53 -2.75 10.53
N ALA A 182 13.90 -3.49 9.60
CA ALA A 182 12.59 -4.07 9.83
C ALA A 182 12.61 -5.21 10.87
N LYS A 183 11.58 -5.21 11.72
CA LYS A 183 11.27 -6.30 12.67
C LYS A 183 10.06 -7.13 12.21
N VAL A 184 9.34 -6.63 11.22
CA VAL A 184 8.20 -7.30 10.59
C VAL A 184 8.05 -6.84 9.15
N PHE A 185 7.74 -7.76 8.26
CA PHE A 185 7.32 -7.48 6.88
C PHE A 185 5.80 -7.39 6.79
N PRO A 186 5.27 -6.50 5.96
CA PRO A 186 3.83 -6.29 5.86
C PRO A 186 3.13 -7.51 5.25
N GLY A 187 3.78 -8.20 4.32
CA GLY A 187 3.19 -9.23 3.48
C GLY A 187 2.16 -8.65 2.50
N ASP A 188 1.57 -9.52 1.69
CA ASP A 188 0.49 -9.15 0.79
C ASP A 188 -0.76 -8.75 1.57
N THR A 189 -0.91 -9.35 2.76
CA THR A 189 -1.92 -8.97 3.75
C THR A 189 -1.92 -7.46 4.03
N GLY A 190 -0.75 -6.83 4.11
CA GLY A 190 -0.65 -5.40 4.41
C GLY A 190 -0.68 -4.48 3.20
N THR A 191 -0.37 -4.99 2.01
CA THR A 191 -0.17 -4.12 0.83
C THR A 191 -1.39 -4.04 -0.07
N LEU A 192 -2.09 -5.15 -0.31
CA LEU A 192 -3.32 -5.15 -1.12
C LEU A 192 -4.42 -4.20 -0.58
N PRO A 193 -4.68 -4.12 0.73
CA PRO A 193 -5.74 -3.27 1.27
C PRO A 193 -5.50 -1.77 1.05
N ILE A 194 -4.24 -1.33 0.94
CA ILE A 194 -3.90 0.08 0.73
C ILE A 194 -4.52 0.56 -0.59
N GLY A 195 -4.25 -0.16 -1.68
CA GLY A 195 -4.80 0.17 -2.99
C GLY A 195 -6.32 0.03 -3.05
N ALA A 196 -6.88 -1.04 -2.48
CA ALA A 196 -8.33 -1.25 -2.45
C ALA A 196 -9.08 -0.13 -1.71
N PHE A 197 -8.58 0.27 -0.54
CA PHE A 197 -9.19 1.32 0.26
C PHE A 197 -9.13 2.68 -0.44
N LEU A 198 -7.97 3.04 -1.01
CA LEU A 198 -7.81 4.29 -1.78
C LEU A 198 -8.71 4.34 -3.01
N ALA A 199 -8.79 3.25 -3.78
CA ALA A 199 -9.72 3.16 -4.92
C ALA A 199 -11.17 3.33 -4.49
N THR A 200 -11.53 2.74 -3.33
CA THR A 200 -12.87 2.90 -2.75
C THR A 200 -13.19 4.34 -2.42
N ILE A 201 -12.29 5.06 -1.75
CA ILE A 201 -12.49 6.47 -1.41
C ILE A 201 -12.54 7.32 -2.68
N ALA A 202 -11.59 7.14 -3.60
CA ALA A 202 -11.52 7.93 -4.82
C ALA A 202 -12.79 7.81 -5.68
N VAL A 203 -13.29 6.59 -5.90
CA VAL A 203 -14.50 6.38 -6.70
C VAL A 203 -15.75 6.86 -5.96
N TRP A 204 -15.84 6.58 -4.65
CA TRP A 204 -17.02 6.97 -3.87
C TRP A 204 -17.15 8.48 -3.69
N ARG A 205 -16.02 9.21 -3.66
CA ARG A 205 -15.96 10.66 -3.45
C ARG A 205 -15.71 11.48 -4.71
N GLY A 206 -15.50 10.82 -5.85
CA GLY A 206 -15.30 11.49 -7.13
C GLY A 206 -13.86 11.99 -7.38
N PHE A 207 -12.88 11.51 -6.62
CA PHE A 207 -11.46 11.90 -6.71
C PHE A 207 -10.61 10.91 -7.54
N ILE A 208 -11.18 10.37 -8.63
CA ILE A 208 -10.49 9.41 -9.50
C ILE A 208 -9.26 10.03 -10.19
N PRO A 209 -9.31 11.27 -10.74
CA PRO A 209 -8.12 11.89 -11.33
C PRO A 209 -6.98 12.09 -10.33
N GLU A 210 -7.30 12.47 -9.08
CA GLU A 210 -6.33 12.62 -8.00
C GLU A 210 -5.67 11.29 -7.64
N LEU A 211 -6.46 10.21 -7.57
CA LEU A 211 -5.92 8.86 -7.38
C LEU A 211 -5.00 8.46 -8.52
N PHE A 212 -5.37 8.77 -9.77
CA PHE A 212 -4.55 8.45 -10.93
C PHE A 212 -3.18 9.13 -10.84
N ILE A 213 -3.12 10.42 -10.47
CA ILE A 213 -1.87 11.16 -10.27
C ILE A 213 -1.02 10.53 -9.16
N LEU A 214 -1.65 10.20 -8.02
CA LEU A 214 -0.99 9.54 -6.90
C LEU A 214 -0.42 8.16 -7.29
N MET A 215 -1.10 7.42 -8.15
CA MET A 215 -0.67 6.08 -8.56
C MET A 215 0.43 6.07 -9.64
N ILE A 216 0.88 7.22 -10.16
CA ILE A 216 1.88 7.27 -11.23
C ILE A 216 3.17 6.51 -10.90
N PRO A 217 3.80 6.66 -9.71
CA PRO A 217 5.01 5.89 -9.36
C PRO A 217 4.79 4.37 -9.44
N TYR A 218 3.63 3.91 -8.99
CA TYR A 218 3.24 2.50 -9.00
C TYR A 218 2.96 2.00 -10.41
N MET A 219 2.28 2.79 -11.24
CA MET A 219 2.04 2.47 -12.65
C MET A 219 3.35 2.39 -13.43
N VAL A 220 4.27 3.33 -13.21
CA VAL A 220 5.61 3.30 -13.83
C VAL A 220 6.37 2.05 -13.42
N ASP A 221 6.39 1.71 -12.13
CA ASP A 221 7.02 0.49 -11.64
C ASP A 221 6.44 -0.79 -12.26
N ALA A 222 5.10 -0.88 -12.32
CA ALA A 222 4.41 -2.01 -12.91
C ALA A 222 4.67 -2.15 -14.42
N LEU A 223 4.69 -1.03 -15.16
CA LEU A 223 5.03 -1.00 -16.58
C LEU A 223 6.47 -1.48 -16.82
N LEU A 224 7.44 -0.98 -16.04
CA LEU A 224 8.84 -1.40 -16.14
C LEU A 224 9.00 -2.91 -15.91
N LYS A 225 8.30 -3.45 -14.91
CA LYS A 225 8.27 -4.90 -14.65
C LYS A 225 7.64 -5.67 -15.81
N GLN A 226 6.51 -5.20 -16.34
CA GLN A 226 5.82 -5.86 -17.45
C GLN A 226 6.65 -5.87 -18.74
N PHE A 227 7.30 -4.77 -19.10
CA PHE A 227 8.15 -4.68 -20.29
C PHE A 227 9.37 -5.60 -20.21
N THR A 228 9.83 -5.93 -19.00
CA THR A 228 11.01 -6.77 -18.79
C THR A 228 10.70 -8.20 -18.35
N ALA A 229 9.46 -8.51 -17.99
CA ALA A 229 9.00 -9.84 -17.60
C ALA A 229 9.24 -10.91 -18.70
N GLY A 230 9.22 -10.51 -19.98
CA GLY A 230 9.51 -11.38 -21.13
C GLY A 230 11.01 -11.56 -21.43
N VAL A 231 11.85 -10.58 -21.08
CA VAL A 231 13.32 -10.63 -21.28
C VAL A 231 13.93 -11.68 -20.34
N THR A 232 13.41 -11.78 -19.12
CA THR A 232 13.89 -12.70 -18.08
C THR A 232 13.51 -14.18 -18.29
N LYS A 233 12.56 -14.52 -19.17
CA LYS A 233 12.27 -15.93 -19.52
C LYS A 233 13.28 -16.51 -20.53
N LYS A 234 13.93 -15.66 -21.31
CA LYS A 234 14.95 -16.05 -22.31
C LYS A 234 16.36 -16.01 -21.74
N ASP A 235 16.63 -15.11 -20.80
CA ASP A 235 17.94 -14.95 -20.19
C ASP A 235 17.92 -15.37 -18.72
N SER A 236 18.71 -16.40 -18.40
CA SER A 236 18.96 -17.01 -17.09
C SER A 236 19.67 -16.08 -16.08
N VAL A 237 19.43 -14.77 -16.12
CA VAL A 237 20.14 -13.75 -15.34
C VAL A 237 19.17 -12.95 -14.47
N PHE A 238 18.51 -13.63 -13.53
CA PHE A 238 17.96 -12.93 -12.36
C PHE A 238 19.12 -12.56 -11.44
N THR A 239 19.62 -11.33 -11.52
CA THR A 239 20.59 -10.80 -10.55
C THR A 239 19.83 -10.11 -9.43
N PRO A 240 19.70 -10.68 -8.23
CA PRO A 240 19.07 -9.98 -7.11
C PRO A 240 19.85 -8.70 -6.77
N THR A 241 19.19 -7.76 -6.10
CA THR A 241 19.87 -6.59 -5.52
C THR A 241 20.96 -7.07 -4.57
N GLN A 242 22.21 -6.61 -4.77
CA GLN A 242 23.36 -7.05 -4.00
C GLN A 242 23.72 -6.03 -2.93
N LEU A 243 23.96 -6.50 -1.71
CA LEU A 243 24.52 -5.68 -0.64
C LEU A 243 26.06 -5.73 -0.71
N LYS A 244 26.71 -4.59 -0.98
CA LYS A 244 28.18 -4.44 -0.93
C LYS A 244 28.50 -3.21 -0.08
N ASN A 245 29.36 -3.36 0.93
CA ASN A 245 29.80 -2.25 1.80
C ASN A 245 28.63 -1.39 2.36
N GLY A 246 27.55 -2.04 2.79
CA GLY A 246 26.36 -1.38 3.35
C GLY A 246 25.43 -0.69 2.34
N LYS A 247 25.74 -0.75 1.03
CA LYS A 247 24.93 -0.17 -0.04
C LYS A 247 24.35 -1.26 -0.94
N LEU A 248 23.19 -0.95 -1.51
CA LEU A 248 22.49 -1.79 -2.47
C LEU A 248 22.92 -1.44 -3.89
N TYR A 249 23.28 -2.48 -4.65
CA TYR A 249 23.74 -2.42 -6.02
C TYR A 249 22.85 -3.27 -6.92
N VAL A 250 22.67 -2.82 -8.15
CA VAL A 250 21.94 -3.54 -9.19
C VAL A 250 22.81 -3.59 -10.44
N GLU A 251 23.21 -4.79 -10.86
CA GLU A 251 24.10 -5.00 -12.00
C GLU A 251 23.34 -5.27 -13.32
N GLY A 252 22.05 -5.67 -13.27
CA GLY A 252 21.26 -5.97 -14.47
C GLY A 252 19.91 -6.66 -14.17
N GLY A 253 19.27 -7.26 -15.17
CA GLY A 253 18.00 -8.01 -15.01
C GLY A 253 16.74 -7.15 -15.17
N TYR A 254 15.60 -7.61 -14.62
CA TYR A 254 14.30 -6.96 -14.80
C TYR A 254 14.24 -5.50 -14.29
N LEU A 255 13.50 -4.65 -14.96
CA LEU A 255 13.39 -3.25 -14.55
C LEU A 255 12.26 -3.08 -13.52
N SER A 256 12.50 -2.16 -12.59
CA SER A 256 11.53 -1.64 -11.63
C SER A 256 12.01 -0.24 -11.24
N LEU A 257 11.11 0.60 -10.74
CA LEU A 257 11.43 1.97 -10.39
C LEU A 257 12.61 2.04 -9.38
N PRO A 258 12.64 1.25 -8.29
CA PRO A 258 13.77 1.26 -7.35
C PRO A 258 15.07 0.76 -8.01
N ARG A 259 15.00 -0.29 -8.85
CA ARG A 259 16.20 -0.84 -9.51
C ARG A 259 16.81 0.16 -10.49
N MET A 260 15.99 0.92 -11.24
CA MET A 260 16.50 1.98 -12.12
C MET A 260 17.27 3.06 -11.35
N ILE A 261 16.80 3.41 -10.14
CA ILE A 261 17.48 4.37 -9.28
C ILE A 261 18.80 3.78 -8.78
N LEU A 262 18.80 2.52 -8.33
CA LEU A 262 19.99 1.83 -7.83
C LEU A 262 21.04 1.56 -8.92
N MET A 263 20.63 1.33 -10.17
CA MET A 263 21.53 1.21 -11.32
C MET A 263 22.27 2.53 -11.60
N LYS A 264 21.63 3.68 -11.37
CA LYS A 264 22.29 4.99 -11.52
C LYS A 264 23.22 5.31 -10.35
N LYS A 265 22.82 4.92 -9.12
CA LYS A 265 23.59 5.22 -7.91
C LYS A 265 23.28 4.21 -6.81
N ALA A 266 24.30 3.45 -6.42
CA ALA A 266 24.22 2.60 -5.25
C ALA A 266 24.05 3.42 -3.95
N MET A 267 23.17 2.95 -3.06
CA MET A 267 22.85 3.65 -1.82
C MET A 267 22.41 2.70 -0.71
N GLU A 268 22.46 3.17 0.53
CA GLU A 268 21.90 2.43 1.68
C GLU A 268 20.38 2.28 1.53
N GLU A 269 19.83 1.19 2.07
CA GLU A 269 18.41 0.85 1.92
C GLU A 269 17.46 1.98 2.34
N TYR A 270 17.68 2.60 3.51
CA TYR A 270 16.81 3.70 3.95
C TYR A 270 16.90 4.94 3.03
N LYS A 271 18.01 5.12 2.30
CA LYS A 271 18.17 6.23 1.34
C LYS A 271 17.32 5.99 0.10
N ILE A 272 17.26 4.76 -0.43
CA ILE A 272 16.39 4.47 -1.58
C ILE A 272 14.91 4.57 -1.18
N VAL A 273 14.54 4.14 0.03
CA VAL A 273 13.19 4.33 0.57
C VAL A 273 12.84 5.82 0.65
N LEU A 274 13.72 6.66 1.19
CA LEU A 274 13.50 8.10 1.28
C LEU A 274 13.37 8.78 -0.10
N VAL A 275 14.16 8.35 -1.09
CA VAL A 275 14.04 8.82 -2.47
C VAL A 275 12.66 8.49 -3.04
N LEU A 276 12.18 7.27 -2.85
CA LEU A 276 10.86 6.85 -3.32
C LEU A 276 9.73 7.60 -2.60
N TRP A 277 9.84 7.81 -1.29
CA TRP A 277 8.91 8.66 -0.53
C TRP A 277 8.90 10.10 -1.03
N THR A 278 10.05 10.62 -1.46
CA THR A 278 10.14 11.97 -2.03
C THR A 278 9.47 12.05 -3.41
N ILE A 279 9.65 11.01 -4.23
CA ILE A 279 8.94 10.89 -5.52
C ILE A 279 7.43 10.83 -5.29
N GLU A 280 6.98 10.02 -4.33
CA GLU A 280 5.57 9.93 -3.96
C GLU A 280 5.03 11.27 -3.46
N ALA A 281 5.77 11.96 -2.58
CA ALA A 281 5.37 13.28 -2.11
C ALA A 281 5.27 14.31 -3.24
N PHE A 282 6.14 14.23 -4.25
CA PHE A 282 6.03 15.07 -5.45
C PHE A 282 4.72 14.82 -6.20
N PHE A 283 4.34 13.56 -6.45
CA PHE A 283 3.05 13.24 -7.08
C PHE A 283 1.85 13.57 -6.19
N GLY A 284 2.00 13.46 -4.87
CA GLY A 284 1.03 13.95 -3.90
C GLY A 284 0.78 15.44 -3.98
N ILE A 285 1.84 16.24 -4.13
CA ILE A 285 1.73 17.69 -4.36
C ILE A 285 1.06 17.96 -5.70
N LEU A 286 1.41 17.24 -6.77
CA LEU A 286 0.73 17.38 -8.06
C LEU A 286 -0.76 17.06 -7.97
N SER A 287 -1.14 16.06 -7.17
CA SER A 287 -2.55 15.71 -6.93
C SER A 287 -3.29 16.83 -6.20
N ILE A 288 -2.68 17.42 -5.15
CA ILE A 288 -3.22 18.61 -4.46
C ILE A 288 -3.35 19.81 -5.42
N LEU A 289 -2.34 20.07 -6.26
CA LEU A 289 -2.38 21.15 -7.23
C LEU A 289 -3.47 20.91 -8.28
N TYR A 290 -3.64 19.66 -8.73
CA TYR A 290 -4.74 19.29 -9.61
C TYR A 290 -6.09 19.64 -8.97
N THR A 291 -6.33 19.21 -7.73
CA THR A 291 -7.55 19.57 -7.01
C THR A 291 -7.75 21.08 -6.91
N LYS A 292 -6.69 21.85 -6.65
CA LYS A 292 -6.79 23.32 -6.52
C LYS A 292 -7.15 24.03 -7.82
N TYR A 293 -6.64 23.58 -8.96
CA TYR A 293 -6.74 24.30 -10.24
C TYR A 293 -7.73 23.68 -11.23
N PHE A 294 -7.97 22.38 -11.13
CA PHE A 294 -8.80 21.60 -12.05
C PHE A 294 -9.86 20.75 -11.35
N GLY A 295 -9.78 20.61 -10.02
CA GLY A 295 -10.78 19.93 -9.23
C GLY A 295 -12.13 20.58 -9.48
N PHE A 296 -12.99 19.89 -10.20
CA PHE A 296 -14.33 20.39 -10.42
C PHE A 296 -15.03 20.37 -9.06
N ASN A 297 -15.53 21.52 -8.63
CA ASN A 297 -16.60 21.60 -7.64
C ASN A 297 -17.87 21.01 -8.28
N ILE A 298 -17.89 19.69 -8.54
CA ILE A 298 -19.13 18.97 -8.81
C ILE A 298 -19.64 18.58 -7.43
N PHE A 299 -20.13 19.57 -6.70
CA PHE A 299 -21.31 19.56 -5.81
C PHE A 299 -21.54 20.99 -5.33
#